data_AF-A0A6P0LUE5-F1
#
_entry.id   AF-A0A6P0LUE5-F1
#
_cell.length_a   1.000
_cell.length_b   1.000
_cell.length_c   1.000
_cell.angle_alpha   90.00
_cell.angle_beta   90.00
_cell.angle_gamma   90.00
#
_symmetry.space_group_name_H-M   'P 1'
#
loop_
_entity.id
_entity.type
_entity.pdbx_description
1 polymer ?
#
loop_
_entity_poly.entity_id
_entity_poly.type
_entity_poly.pdbx_seq_one_letter_code
_entity_poly.pdbx_strand_id
1 'polypeptide(L)'
;MIITTSVLQSLLQAIPILRSQVYFKSSLTALSHAMEDQVLAGSEQPLVIASFQRERFYRQEAHRYRRIAQLTPQVYVLAAPETEFNNSSEYHETVAFEPNDALSQEWHLVVIGQSYTNCLICQERPSPILEVTNGEMDSSRRFEGIWTFDRTVSQKAAEILLNRIQIYRPELAAKIEQAKSQYLEDSSVVSARLTQNSTSNLSPLDQTQNSANSDPFVQRLVTYLQAGQYKLLKAYRSIAAQGKKESLINSISNAIRRSLDPNAILEVAVQELGKALEASRCLIY
;
A
#
# COMPACT_ATOMS: atom_id res chain seq x y z
N MET A 1 -6.73 5.93 -22.51
CA MET A 1 -5.29 6.21 -22.73
C MET A 1 -4.51 5.44 -21.67
N ILE A 2 -3.49 4.67 -22.03
CA ILE A 2 -2.75 3.85 -21.06
C ILE A 2 -1.51 4.63 -20.63
N ILE A 3 -1.36 4.90 -19.34
CA ILE A 3 -0.16 5.53 -18.80
C ILE A 3 0.65 4.44 -18.09
N THR A 4 1.84 4.16 -18.62
CA THR A 4 2.73 3.12 -18.10
C THR A 4 3.69 3.62 -17.03
N THR A 5 3.81 4.94 -16.89
CA THR A 5 4.66 5.56 -15.87
C THR A 5 4.08 5.34 -14.49
N SER A 6 4.89 4.80 -13.57
CA SER A 6 4.54 4.63 -12.16
C SER A 6 4.53 5.96 -11.42
N VAL A 7 3.52 6.20 -10.57
CA VAL A 7 3.46 7.41 -9.73
C VAL A 7 4.60 7.40 -8.72
N LEU A 8 4.91 6.24 -8.15
CA LEU A 8 6.05 6.06 -7.25
C LEU A 8 7.37 6.44 -7.93
N GLN A 9 7.60 5.97 -9.16
CA GLN A 9 8.83 6.27 -9.89
C GLN A 9 8.94 7.75 -10.24
N SER A 10 7.85 8.39 -10.68
CA SER A 10 7.82 9.84 -10.93
C SER A 10 8.10 10.64 -9.66
N LEU A 11 7.59 10.20 -8.51
CA LEU A 11 7.84 10.86 -7.22
C LEU A 11 9.30 10.72 -6.79
N LEU A 12 9.89 9.53 -6.92
CA LEU A 12 11.31 9.28 -6.61
C LEU A 12 12.25 10.06 -7.54
N GLN A 13 11.89 10.24 -8.82
CA GLN A 13 12.64 11.08 -9.75
C GLN A 13 12.56 12.57 -9.38
N ALA A 14 11.38 13.04 -8.96
CA ALA A 14 11.19 14.43 -8.56
C ALA A 14 11.89 14.75 -7.23
N ILE A 15 11.97 13.79 -6.30
CA ILE A 15 12.57 13.97 -4.98
C ILE A 15 13.55 12.80 -4.69
N PRO A 16 14.80 12.87 -5.19
CA PRO A 16 15.76 11.77 -5.12
C PRO A 16 16.21 11.39 -3.71
N ILE A 17 15.97 12.24 -2.70
CA ILE A 17 16.32 11.97 -1.31
C ILE A 17 15.37 10.97 -0.63
N LEU A 18 14.19 10.75 -1.22
CA LEU A 18 13.21 9.81 -0.67
C LEU A 18 13.71 8.37 -0.80
N ARG A 19 13.49 7.60 0.27
CA ARG A 19 13.79 6.16 0.29
C ARG A 19 12.47 5.38 0.36
N SER A 20 12.28 4.49 -0.59
CA SER A 20 11.17 3.54 -0.56
C SER A 20 11.42 2.47 0.52
N GLN A 21 10.34 1.95 1.08
CA GLN A 21 10.33 0.84 2.02
C GLN A 21 9.35 -0.22 1.57
N VAL A 22 9.51 -1.45 2.07
CA VAL A 22 8.61 -2.56 1.78
C VAL A 22 7.57 -2.69 2.90
N TYR A 23 6.30 -2.65 2.53
CA TYR A 23 5.15 -2.82 3.38
C TYR A 23 4.38 -4.10 3.04
N PHE A 24 3.72 -4.67 4.04
CA PHE A 24 2.75 -5.74 3.84
C PHE A 24 1.36 -5.17 3.61
N LYS A 25 0.52 -5.89 2.87
CA LYS A 25 -0.87 -5.49 2.61
C LYS A 25 -1.62 -5.08 3.88
N SER A 26 -1.55 -5.91 4.93
CA SER A 26 -2.26 -5.65 6.19
C SER A 26 -1.81 -4.34 6.86
N SER A 27 -0.52 -4.01 6.80
CA SER A 27 -0.01 -2.74 7.30
C SER A 27 -0.53 -1.55 6.48
N LEU A 28 -0.58 -1.68 5.15
CA LEU A 28 -1.12 -0.63 4.27
C LEU A 28 -2.61 -0.41 4.45
N THR A 29 -3.39 -1.48 4.61
CA THR A 29 -4.82 -1.38 4.91
C THR A 29 -5.04 -0.66 6.24
N ALA A 30 -4.32 -1.05 7.30
CA ALA A 30 -4.42 -0.40 8.60
C ALA A 30 -4.01 1.08 8.55
N LEU A 31 -2.93 1.41 7.83
CA LEU A 31 -2.48 2.79 7.63
C LEU A 31 -3.51 3.62 6.85
N SER A 32 -4.06 3.06 5.77
CA SER A 32 -5.08 3.74 4.96
C SER A 32 -6.32 4.04 5.79
N HIS A 33 -6.81 3.05 6.56
CA HIS A 33 -7.93 3.24 7.47
C HIS A 33 -7.63 4.32 8.52
N ALA A 34 -6.45 4.28 9.15
CA ALA A 34 -6.08 5.29 10.14
C ALA A 34 -6.02 6.72 9.54
N MET A 35 -5.45 6.86 8.34
CA MET A 35 -5.39 8.15 7.62
C MET A 35 -6.79 8.67 7.27
N GLU A 36 -7.67 7.81 6.79
CA GLU A 36 -9.04 8.14 6.45
C GLU A 36 -9.90 8.43 7.72
N ASP A 37 -9.61 7.77 8.85
CA ASP A 37 -10.31 8.01 10.13
C ASP A 37 -9.94 9.40 10.65
N GLN A 38 -8.68 9.81 10.48
CA GLN A 38 -8.23 11.17 10.77
C GLN A 38 -9.00 12.20 9.93
N VAL A 39 -9.28 11.91 8.66
CA VAL A 39 -10.10 12.79 7.81
C VAL A 39 -11.53 12.89 8.34
N LEU A 40 -12.15 11.76 8.68
CA LEU A 40 -13.54 11.72 9.16
C LEU A 40 -13.72 12.33 10.56
N ALA A 41 -12.69 12.28 11.40
CA ALA A 41 -12.69 12.89 12.72
C ALA A 41 -12.36 14.40 12.68
N GLY A 42 -11.71 14.85 11.61
CA GLY A 42 -11.36 16.25 11.41
C GLY A 42 -12.56 17.11 11.03
N SER A 43 -12.46 18.41 11.32
CA SER A 43 -13.42 19.43 10.86
C SER A 43 -12.92 20.21 9.64
N GLU A 44 -11.74 19.88 9.13
CA GLU A 44 -11.15 20.52 7.95
C GLU A 44 -11.76 19.95 6.66
N GLN A 45 -11.58 20.70 5.57
CA GLN A 45 -11.88 20.22 4.22
C GLN A 45 -10.55 19.90 3.53
N PRO A 46 -9.99 18.68 3.67
CA PRO A 46 -8.75 18.32 3.00
C PRO A 46 -8.98 17.92 1.55
N LEU A 47 -7.95 18.01 0.73
CA LEU A 47 -7.88 17.30 -0.55
C LEU A 47 -7.63 15.82 -0.27
N VAL A 48 -8.45 14.93 -0.83
CA VAL A 48 -8.31 13.48 -0.70
C VAL A 48 -8.24 12.85 -2.08
N ILE A 49 -7.15 12.13 -2.36
CA ILE A 49 -6.96 11.37 -3.58
C ILE A 49 -6.65 9.93 -3.22
N ALA A 50 -7.51 9.01 -3.62
CA ALA A 50 -7.32 7.58 -3.38
C ALA A 50 -7.28 6.81 -4.70
N SER A 51 -6.30 5.92 -4.84
CA SER A 51 -6.17 5.04 -6.00
C SER A 51 -6.21 3.59 -5.54
N PHE A 52 -7.21 2.87 -6.03
CA PHE A 52 -7.41 1.46 -5.82
C PHE A 52 -6.97 0.67 -7.05
N GLN A 53 -6.27 -0.45 -6.83
CA GLN A 53 -5.84 -1.33 -7.92
C GLN A 53 -7.03 -1.86 -8.76
N ARG A 54 -8.18 -2.11 -8.12
CA ARG A 54 -9.39 -2.71 -8.74
C ARG A 54 -10.67 -2.21 -8.09
N GLU A 55 -11.75 -2.16 -8.86
CA GLU A 55 -13.09 -1.80 -8.40
C GLU A 55 -13.52 -2.53 -7.14
N ARG A 56 -13.34 -3.86 -7.05
CA ARG A 56 -13.78 -4.64 -5.87
C ARG A 56 -13.22 -4.14 -4.53
N PHE A 57 -12.01 -3.57 -4.53
CA PHE A 57 -11.39 -3.02 -3.32
C PHE A 57 -12.03 -1.69 -2.95
N TYR A 58 -12.32 -0.85 -3.94
CA TYR A 58 -13.07 0.38 -3.72
C TYR A 58 -14.51 0.08 -3.27
N ARG A 59 -15.20 -0.91 -3.84
CA ARG A 59 -16.61 -1.22 -3.51
C ARG A 59 -16.82 -1.55 -2.03
N GLN A 60 -15.82 -2.16 -1.39
CA GLN A 60 -15.81 -2.44 0.05
C GLN A 60 -15.76 -1.14 0.88
N GLU A 61 -15.00 -0.15 0.41
CA GLU A 61 -14.78 1.13 1.09
C GLU A 61 -15.68 2.27 0.57
N ALA A 62 -16.54 2.03 -0.41
CA ALA A 62 -17.32 3.07 -1.08
C ALA A 62 -18.19 3.90 -0.12
N HIS A 63 -18.77 3.27 0.91
CA HIS A 63 -19.53 3.98 1.93
C HIS A 63 -18.69 5.02 2.68
N ARG A 64 -17.42 4.70 2.93
CA ARG A 64 -16.49 5.56 3.65
C ARG A 64 -16.12 6.79 2.83
N TYR A 65 -15.82 6.62 1.54
CA TYR A 65 -15.52 7.72 0.63
C TYR A 65 -16.73 8.63 0.40
N ARG A 66 -17.96 8.09 0.42
CA ARG A 66 -19.18 8.92 0.43
C ARG A 66 -19.27 9.82 1.67
N ARG A 67 -18.89 9.31 2.84
CA ARG A 67 -18.85 10.11 4.08
C ARG A 67 -17.76 11.19 4.03
N ILE A 68 -16.58 10.86 3.51
CA ILE A 68 -15.50 11.85 3.31
C ILE A 68 -15.96 12.96 2.36
N ALA A 69 -16.67 12.60 1.29
CA ALA A 69 -17.17 13.56 0.31
C ALA A 69 -18.24 14.52 0.85
N GLN A 70 -18.90 14.19 1.98
CA GLN A 70 -19.77 15.12 2.70
C GLN A 70 -18.99 16.19 3.46
N LEU A 71 -17.73 15.92 3.81
CA LEU A 71 -16.85 16.85 4.53
C LEU A 71 -16.09 17.76 3.56
N THR A 72 -15.54 17.20 2.49
CA THR A 72 -14.72 17.92 1.51
C THR A 72 -15.24 17.75 0.08
N PRO A 73 -15.32 18.84 -0.70
CA PRO A 73 -15.68 18.76 -2.11
C PRO A 73 -14.55 18.18 -3.00
N GLN A 74 -13.34 18.06 -2.46
CA GLN A 74 -12.13 17.67 -3.19
C GLN A 74 -11.75 16.21 -2.90
N VAL A 75 -12.62 15.28 -3.33
CA VAL A 75 -12.41 13.83 -3.23
C VAL A 75 -12.32 13.22 -4.62
N TYR A 76 -11.21 12.54 -4.88
CA TYR A 76 -10.93 11.85 -6.13
C TYR A 76 -10.61 10.39 -5.88
N VAL A 77 -11.37 9.49 -6.50
CA VAL A 77 -11.20 8.05 -6.37
C VAL A 77 -10.91 7.44 -7.73
N LEU A 78 -9.76 6.80 -7.85
CA LEU A 78 -9.34 6.09 -9.06
C LEU A 78 -9.47 4.59 -8.85
N ALA A 79 -10.02 3.87 -9.83
CA ALA A 79 -9.99 2.41 -9.85
C ALA A 79 -10.03 1.85 -11.27
N ALA A 80 -9.45 0.65 -11.48
CA ALA A 80 -9.66 -0.11 -12.70
C ALA A 80 -11.07 -0.72 -12.67
N PRO A 81 -11.89 -0.49 -13.71
CA PRO A 81 -13.25 -0.99 -13.75
C PRO A 81 -13.27 -2.51 -13.96
N GLU A 82 -14.15 -3.20 -13.23
CA GLU A 82 -14.40 -4.64 -13.41
C GLU A 82 -15.84 -4.90 -13.88
N THR A 83 -16.80 -4.12 -13.38
CA THR A 83 -18.23 -4.29 -13.67
C THR A 83 -18.95 -2.97 -13.91
N GLU A 84 -19.24 -2.20 -12.85
CA GLU A 84 -20.11 -1.02 -12.90
C GLU A 84 -19.36 0.28 -12.67
N PHE A 85 -18.07 0.21 -12.32
CA PHE A 85 -17.27 1.40 -12.02
C PHE A 85 -17.04 2.22 -13.29
N ASN A 86 -17.54 3.45 -13.27
CA ASN A 86 -17.43 4.41 -14.36
C ASN A 86 -17.02 5.77 -13.84
N ASN A 87 -16.64 6.65 -14.75
CA ASN A 87 -16.48 8.06 -14.47
C ASN A 87 -17.82 8.65 -14.01
N SER A 88 -17.85 9.19 -12.79
CA SER A 88 -19.04 9.80 -12.19
C SER A 88 -18.64 10.95 -11.27
N SER A 89 -19.57 11.88 -11.07
CA SER A 89 -19.38 13.06 -10.22
C SER A 89 -20.55 13.22 -9.25
N GLU A 90 -21.19 12.10 -8.87
CA GLU A 90 -22.43 12.09 -8.08
C GLU A 90 -22.18 12.48 -6.62
N TYR A 91 -21.31 11.74 -5.93
CA TYR A 91 -20.93 12.01 -4.54
C TYR A 91 -19.50 12.54 -4.44
N HIS A 92 -18.60 11.96 -5.22
CA HIS A 92 -17.20 12.35 -5.36
C HIS A 92 -16.76 12.01 -6.79
N GLU A 93 -15.59 12.49 -7.18
CA GLU A 93 -15.08 12.24 -8.52
C GLU A 93 -14.53 10.82 -8.62
N THR A 94 -15.25 9.94 -9.31
CA THR A 94 -14.72 8.63 -9.68
C THR A 94 -14.02 8.73 -11.04
N VAL A 95 -12.88 8.08 -11.15
CA VAL A 95 -12.01 8.07 -12.33
C VAL A 95 -11.69 6.62 -12.68
N ALA A 96 -12.38 6.09 -13.68
CA ALA A 96 -12.13 4.77 -14.23
C ALA A 96 -10.89 4.85 -15.14
N PHE A 97 -9.80 4.21 -14.72
CA PHE A 97 -8.59 4.10 -15.52
C PHE A 97 -8.52 2.73 -16.21
N GLU A 98 -7.72 2.64 -17.27
CA GLU A 98 -7.60 1.39 -18.04
C GLU A 98 -6.96 0.28 -17.20
N PRO A 99 -7.45 -0.97 -17.22
CA PRO A 99 -6.88 -2.07 -16.42
C PRO A 99 -5.38 -2.35 -16.65
N ASN A 100 -4.84 -1.93 -17.80
CA ASN A 100 -3.41 -2.06 -18.15
C ASN A 100 -2.56 -0.85 -17.73
N ASP A 101 -3.16 0.15 -17.08
CA ASP A 101 -2.44 1.30 -16.55
C ASP A 101 -1.56 0.89 -15.35
N ALA A 102 -0.45 1.60 -15.13
CA ALA A 102 0.43 1.37 -13.98
C ALA A 102 -0.31 1.42 -12.63
N LEU A 103 -1.37 2.24 -12.54
CA LEU A 103 -2.23 2.33 -11.35
C LEU A 103 -2.89 1.00 -10.95
N SER A 104 -3.04 0.04 -11.88
CA SER A 104 -3.60 -1.29 -11.57
C SER A 104 -2.72 -2.10 -10.62
N GLN A 105 -1.42 -1.77 -10.54
CA GLN A 105 -0.45 -2.39 -9.65
C GLN A 105 -0.07 -1.44 -8.50
N GLU A 106 -0.73 -0.31 -8.36
CA GLU A 106 -0.38 0.71 -7.38
C GLU A 106 -1.54 1.01 -6.41
N TRP A 107 -1.15 1.38 -5.20
CA TRP A 107 -2.05 1.77 -4.11
C TRP A 107 -1.62 3.15 -3.64
N HIS A 108 -2.53 4.13 -3.74
CA HIS A 108 -2.24 5.49 -3.32
C HIS A 108 -3.32 6.04 -2.41
N LEU A 109 -2.90 6.79 -1.40
CA LEU A 109 -3.76 7.62 -0.59
C LEU A 109 -3.01 8.91 -0.24
N VAL A 110 -3.50 10.03 -0.74
CA VAL A 110 -2.93 11.35 -0.46
C VAL A 110 -4.01 12.22 0.16
N VAL A 111 -3.70 12.78 1.33
CA VAL A 111 -4.56 13.68 2.09
C VAL A 111 -3.78 14.95 2.38
N ILE A 112 -4.30 16.10 1.95
CA ILE A 112 -3.70 17.41 2.22
C ILE A 112 -4.73 18.29 2.90
N GLY A 113 -4.60 18.45 4.21
CA GLY A 113 -5.34 19.43 5.01
C GLY A 113 -4.57 20.74 5.17
N GLN A 114 -5.12 21.63 5.98
CA GLN A 114 -4.47 22.88 6.36
C GLN A 114 -3.43 22.62 7.45
N SER A 115 -3.79 21.84 8.47
CA SER A 115 -2.91 21.55 9.61
C SER A 115 -2.08 20.28 9.46
N TYR A 116 -2.47 19.35 8.58
CA TYR A 116 -1.78 18.08 8.41
C TYR A 116 -1.73 17.62 6.96
N THR A 117 -0.77 16.75 6.66
CA THR A 117 -0.66 16.07 5.38
C THR A 117 -0.28 14.61 5.60
N ASN A 118 -0.88 13.71 4.83
CA ASN A 118 -0.56 12.30 4.82
C ASN A 118 -0.42 11.85 3.37
N CYS A 119 0.68 11.19 3.04
CA CYS A 119 0.93 10.68 1.70
C CYS A 119 1.39 9.23 1.79
N LEU A 120 0.68 8.36 1.08
CA LEU A 120 0.98 6.95 0.92
C LEU A 120 0.99 6.64 -0.57
N ILE A 121 2.16 6.35 -1.12
CA ILE A 121 2.35 5.99 -2.54
C ILE A 121 3.06 4.65 -2.58
N CYS A 122 2.35 3.60 -2.97
CA CYS A 122 2.85 2.24 -2.99
C CYS A 122 2.64 1.58 -4.35
N GLN A 123 3.59 0.76 -4.76
CA GLN A 123 3.53 -0.12 -5.90
C GLN A 123 3.70 -1.56 -5.43
N GLU A 124 2.87 -2.46 -5.93
CA GLU A 124 3.00 -3.88 -5.64
C GLU A 124 4.28 -4.44 -6.24
N ARG A 125 5.03 -5.20 -5.43
CA ARG A 125 6.15 -5.98 -5.94
C ARG A 125 5.70 -7.40 -6.23
N PRO A 126 6.02 -7.95 -7.42
CA PRO A 126 5.84 -9.36 -7.66
C PRO A 126 6.65 -10.14 -6.64
N SER A 127 5.99 -11.01 -5.85
CA SER A 127 6.67 -11.80 -4.83
C SER A 127 7.60 -12.79 -5.52
N PRO A 128 8.92 -12.77 -5.26
CA PRO A 128 9.79 -13.82 -5.73
C PRO A 128 9.47 -15.07 -4.89
N ILE A 129 9.02 -16.13 -5.58
CA ILE A 129 9.17 -17.54 -5.22
C ILE A 129 7.97 -18.20 -4.49
N LEU A 130 7.38 -19.13 -5.26
CA LEU A 130 6.58 -20.33 -4.97
C LEU A 130 5.06 -20.21 -5.11
N GLU A 131 4.59 -20.87 -6.18
CA GLU A 131 3.27 -21.46 -6.35
C GLU A 131 2.91 -22.28 -5.10
N VAL A 132 2.35 -21.62 -4.09
CA VAL A 132 1.56 -22.31 -3.08
C VAL A 132 0.12 -22.14 -3.53
N THR A 133 -0.39 -23.21 -4.12
CA THR A 133 -1.79 -23.36 -4.51
C THR A 133 -2.72 -23.10 -3.32
N ASN A 134 -3.85 -22.47 -3.64
CA ASN A 134 -5.04 -22.23 -2.82
C ASN A 134 -5.01 -21.02 -1.88
N GLY A 135 -5.66 -19.93 -2.31
CA GLY A 135 -6.63 -19.11 -1.55
C GLY A 135 -6.20 -18.34 -0.29
N GLU A 136 -5.19 -18.77 0.46
CA GLU A 136 -4.94 -18.32 1.84
C GLU A 136 -3.77 -17.32 2.00
N MET A 137 -3.22 -16.78 0.91
CA MET A 137 -1.99 -15.96 0.97
C MET A 137 -2.10 -14.51 0.44
N ASP A 138 -3.29 -13.89 0.34
CA ASP A 138 -3.40 -12.45 -0.03
C ASP A 138 -2.69 -11.52 0.98
N SER A 139 -2.45 -11.99 2.22
CA SER A 139 -1.66 -11.31 3.26
C SER A 139 -0.15 -11.26 2.99
N SER A 140 0.35 -12.12 2.09
CA SER A 140 1.78 -12.23 1.77
C SER A 140 2.26 -11.22 0.72
N ARG A 141 1.32 -10.49 0.10
CA ARG A 141 1.61 -9.45 -0.91
C ARG A 141 2.44 -8.34 -0.29
N ARG A 142 3.49 -7.95 -1.02
CA ARG A 142 4.45 -6.93 -0.63
C ARG A 142 4.30 -5.74 -1.54
N PHE A 143 4.40 -4.58 -0.94
CA PHE A 143 4.31 -3.31 -1.62
C PHE A 143 5.57 -2.53 -1.32
N GLU A 144 6.20 -1.99 -2.33
CA GLU A 144 7.23 -0.98 -2.15
C GLU A 144 6.58 0.39 -2.22
N GLY A 145 6.91 1.28 -1.30
CA GLY A 145 6.35 2.61 -1.35
C GLY A 145 6.97 3.61 -0.41
N ILE A 146 6.38 4.79 -0.41
CA ILE A 146 6.70 5.90 0.47
C ILE A 146 5.46 6.20 1.27
N TRP A 147 5.66 6.32 2.58
CA TRP A 147 4.67 6.88 3.48
C TRP A 147 5.32 8.05 4.23
N THR A 148 4.66 9.20 4.23
CA THR A 148 5.20 10.41 4.82
C THR A 148 4.11 11.39 5.24
N PHE A 149 4.47 12.25 6.18
CA PHE A 149 3.69 13.41 6.58
C PHE A 149 4.23 14.71 5.98
N ASP A 150 5.33 14.64 5.22
CA ASP A 150 5.96 15.81 4.62
C ASP A 150 5.01 16.46 3.60
N ARG A 151 4.69 17.73 3.86
CA ARG A 151 3.79 18.52 3.01
C ARG A 151 4.33 18.65 1.59
N THR A 152 5.64 18.85 1.41
CA THR A 152 6.24 19.03 0.08
C THR A 152 6.13 17.76 -0.76
N VAL A 153 6.40 16.61 -0.15
CA VAL A 153 6.27 15.30 -0.81
C VAL A 153 4.81 14.99 -1.12
N SER A 154 3.91 15.30 -0.18
CA SER A 154 2.46 15.10 -0.35
C SER A 154 1.90 15.96 -1.47
N GLN A 155 2.28 17.25 -1.53
CA GLN A 155 1.90 18.16 -2.60
C GLN A 155 2.42 17.68 -3.95
N LYS A 156 3.67 17.21 -4.03
CA LYS A 156 4.21 16.69 -5.30
C LYS A 156 3.51 15.43 -5.76
N ALA A 157 3.20 14.51 -4.84
CA ALA A 157 2.42 13.32 -5.13
C ALA A 157 0.99 13.66 -5.60
N ALA A 158 0.33 14.61 -4.93
CA ALA A 158 -0.98 15.11 -5.34
C ALA A 158 -0.93 15.75 -6.73
N GLU A 159 0.09 16.55 -7.04
CA GLU A 159 0.27 17.16 -8.35
C GLU A 159 0.35 16.11 -9.47
N ILE A 160 1.16 15.06 -9.28
CA ILE A 160 1.30 13.95 -10.24
C ILE A 160 -0.04 13.24 -10.46
N LEU A 161 -0.77 12.96 -9.37
CA LEU A 161 -2.06 12.28 -9.43
C LEU A 161 -3.13 13.16 -10.08
N LEU A 162 -3.21 14.45 -9.73
CA LEU A 162 -4.17 15.41 -10.30
C LEU A 162 -3.93 15.60 -11.81
N ASN A 163 -2.67 15.73 -12.23
CA ASN A 163 -2.33 15.81 -13.65
C ASN A 163 -2.75 14.53 -14.39
N ARG A 164 -2.61 13.36 -13.75
CA ARG A 164 -3.07 12.09 -14.32
C ARG A 164 -4.60 12.03 -14.42
N ILE A 165 -5.31 12.47 -13.37
CA ILE A 165 -6.78 12.55 -13.37
C ILE A 165 -7.26 13.45 -14.51
N GLN A 166 -6.61 14.60 -14.72
CA GLN A 166 -6.98 15.55 -15.77
C GLN A 166 -6.87 14.93 -17.19
N ILE A 167 -5.92 14.02 -17.42
CA ILE A 167 -5.80 13.29 -18.69
C ILE A 167 -7.00 12.36 -18.91
N TYR A 168 -7.44 11.67 -17.85
CA TYR A 168 -8.59 10.76 -17.91
C TYR A 168 -9.94 11.49 -17.96
N ARG A 169 -10.06 12.62 -17.24
CA ARG A 169 -11.28 13.43 -17.14
C ARG A 169 -10.95 14.91 -17.35
N PRO A 170 -10.81 15.36 -18.62
CA PRO A 170 -10.48 16.76 -18.92
C PRO A 170 -11.58 17.74 -18.47
N GLU A 171 -12.82 17.27 -18.34
CA GLU A 171 -13.95 18.03 -17.78
C GLU A 171 -13.74 18.51 -16.34
N LEU A 172 -12.87 17.84 -15.57
CA LEU A 172 -12.55 18.23 -14.18
C LEU A 172 -11.43 19.27 -14.10
N ALA A 173 -10.90 19.77 -15.21
CA ALA A 173 -9.75 20.68 -15.24
C ALA A 173 -9.93 21.91 -14.33
N ALA A 174 -11.10 22.55 -14.36
CA ALA A 174 -11.37 23.73 -13.52
C ALA A 174 -11.34 23.40 -12.00
N LYS A 175 -11.93 22.27 -11.62
CA LYS A 175 -11.95 21.79 -10.23
C LYS A 175 -10.57 21.39 -9.73
N ILE A 176 -9.78 20.75 -10.61
CA ILE A 176 -8.40 20.36 -10.35
C ILE A 176 -7.51 21.59 -10.18
N GLU A 177 -7.63 22.61 -11.04
CA GLU A 177 -6.88 23.86 -10.88
C GLU A 177 -7.23 24.56 -9.57
N GLN A 178 -8.52 24.60 -9.18
CA GLN A 178 -8.91 25.12 -7.87
C GLN A 178 -8.25 24.32 -6.72
N ALA A 179 -8.18 23.00 -6.82
CA ALA A 179 -7.49 22.17 -5.83
C ALA A 179 -5.98 22.45 -5.80
N LYS A 180 -5.34 22.61 -6.96
CA LYS A 180 -3.91 22.96 -7.04
C LYS A 180 -3.64 24.30 -6.35
N SER A 181 -4.40 25.35 -6.66
CA SER A 181 -4.17 26.65 -6.04
C SER A 181 -4.48 26.67 -4.55
N GLN A 182 -5.48 25.91 -4.09
CA GLN A 182 -5.82 25.87 -2.67
C GLN A 182 -4.83 25.07 -1.81
N TYR A 183 -4.31 23.95 -2.31
CA TYR A 183 -3.54 23.00 -1.48
C TYR A 183 -2.06 22.90 -1.83
N LEU A 184 -1.65 23.28 -3.07
CA LEU A 184 -0.27 23.12 -3.55
C LEU A 184 0.51 24.45 -3.58
N GLU A 185 -0.13 25.61 -3.65
CA GLU A 185 0.56 26.91 -3.82
C GLU A 185 1.14 27.52 -2.54
N ASP A 186 0.91 26.93 -1.36
CA ASP A 186 1.19 27.59 -0.08
C ASP A 186 2.46 27.07 0.64
N SER A 187 3.62 27.10 -0.04
CA SER A 187 4.92 26.79 0.56
C SER A 187 5.63 28.03 1.17
N SER A 188 5.13 29.25 0.92
CA SER A 188 5.81 30.50 1.33
C SER A 188 5.10 31.29 2.44
N VAL A 189 3.79 31.12 2.67
CA VAL A 189 3.02 32.02 3.56
C VAL A 189 2.83 31.48 4.98
N VAL A 190 2.90 30.16 5.19
CA VAL A 190 2.70 29.55 6.52
C VAL A 190 3.85 29.92 7.49
N SER A 191 5.08 30.05 6.99
CA SER A 191 6.22 30.54 7.79
C SER A 191 6.10 32.05 8.14
N ALA A 192 5.37 32.83 7.34
CA ALA A 192 5.21 34.28 7.55
C ALA A 192 4.04 34.63 8.49
N ARG A 193 2.97 33.82 8.55
CA ARG A 193 1.84 34.09 9.46
C ARG A 193 2.11 33.70 10.91
N LEU A 194 2.99 32.73 11.16
CA LEU A 194 3.41 32.37 12.52
C LEU A 194 4.40 33.37 13.15
N THR A 195 5.02 34.25 12.35
CA THR A 195 6.01 35.23 12.85
C THR A 195 5.42 36.60 13.20
N GLN A 196 4.17 36.91 12.86
CA GLN A 196 3.58 38.25 13.10
C GLN A 196 2.62 38.34 14.29
N ASN A 197 2.16 37.22 14.87
CA ASN A 197 1.13 37.25 15.94
C ASN A 197 1.60 36.82 17.34
N SER A 198 2.91 36.70 17.58
CA SER A 198 3.44 36.31 18.90
C SER A 198 4.41 37.35 19.48
N THR A 199 3.93 38.59 19.66
CA THR A 199 4.49 39.49 20.68
C THR A 199 3.90 39.14 22.05
N SER A 200 4.25 37.96 22.58
CA SER A 200 4.26 37.75 24.03
C SER A 200 5.35 36.74 24.39
N ASN A 201 6.27 37.21 25.23
CA ASN A 201 7.45 36.57 25.78
C ASN A 201 7.34 35.05 25.98
N LEU A 202 8.03 34.27 25.14
CA LEU A 202 8.42 32.88 25.42
C LEU A 202 9.89 32.68 25.03
N SER A 203 10.59 31.98 25.90
CA SER A 203 12.04 31.79 26.05
C SER A 203 12.74 31.20 24.80
N PRO A 204 14.04 31.45 24.61
CA PRO A 204 14.78 31.04 23.39
C PRO A 204 15.24 29.56 23.43
N LEU A 205 14.37 28.62 23.80
CA LEU A 205 14.67 27.18 23.79
C LEU A 205 13.79 26.31 22.85
N ASP A 206 12.76 26.87 22.20
CA ASP A 206 11.78 26.07 21.44
C ASP A 206 11.97 26.08 19.90
N GLN A 207 13.16 26.44 19.40
CA GLN A 207 13.42 26.55 17.94
C GLN A 207 13.94 25.27 17.27
N THR A 208 13.75 24.07 17.83
CA THR A 208 14.27 22.83 17.23
C THR A 208 13.26 21.72 16.91
N GLN A 209 11.94 21.95 17.01
CA GLN A 209 10.96 20.84 16.86
C GLN A 209 9.93 20.94 15.73
N ASN A 210 10.01 21.91 14.82
CA ASN A 210 8.94 22.13 13.83
C ASN A 210 9.27 21.88 12.35
N SER A 211 10.30 21.10 12.04
CA SER A 211 10.50 20.60 10.68
C SER A 211 11.18 19.24 10.71
N ALA A 212 10.55 18.26 10.08
CA ALA A 212 11.00 16.87 9.94
C ALA A 212 10.89 16.03 11.22
N ASN A 213 9.68 15.60 11.59
CA ASN A 213 9.49 14.33 12.29
C ASN A 213 8.11 13.77 11.95
N SER A 214 8.10 12.77 11.07
CA SER A 214 7.09 11.72 11.11
C SER A 214 7.02 11.22 12.55
N ASP A 215 5.87 11.34 13.19
CA ASP A 215 5.68 11.05 14.61
C ASP A 215 6.38 9.73 14.98
N PRO A 216 7.39 9.74 15.88
CA PRO A 216 8.10 8.55 16.31
C PRO A 216 7.17 7.43 16.80
N PHE A 217 5.98 7.78 17.29
CA PHE A 217 4.94 6.83 17.65
C PHE A 217 4.44 6.06 16.42
N VAL A 218 4.09 6.75 15.33
CA VAL A 218 3.52 6.11 14.15
C VAL A 218 4.59 5.29 13.41
N GLN A 219 5.83 5.78 13.33
CA GLN A 219 6.95 4.98 12.81
C GLN A 219 7.15 3.69 13.62
N ARG A 220 7.07 3.79 14.95
CA ARG A 220 7.21 2.64 15.84
C ARG A 220 6.03 1.67 15.69
N LEU A 221 4.81 2.16 15.52
CA LEU A 221 3.61 1.35 15.27
C LEU A 221 3.73 0.57 13.96
N VAL A 222 4.14 1.23 12.87
CA VAL A 222 4.41 0.56 11.59
C VAL A 222 5.51 -0.49 11.72
N THR A 223 6.60 -0.16 12.40
CA THR A 223 7.70 -1.10 12.68
C THR A 223 7.20 -2.33 13.44
N TYR A 224 6.34 -2.14 14.45
CA TYR A 224 5.75 -3.25 15.19
C TYR A 224 4.81 -4.11 14.32
N LEU A 225 3.96 -3.49 13.50
CA LEU A 225 3.10 -4.21 12.57
C LEU A 225 3.93 -5.04 11.58
N GLN A 226 4.96 -4.44 10.98
CA GLN A 226 5.86 -5.13 10.05
C GLN A 226 6.62 -6.28 10.73
N ALA A 227 7.16 -6.05 11.93
CA ALA A 227 7.85 -7.09 12.69
C ALA A 227 6.92 -8.25 13.07
N GLY A 228 5.67 -7.95 13.45
CA GLY A 228 4.64 -8.94 13.74
C GLY A 228 4.33 -9.81 12.52
N GLN A 229 4.07 -9.19 11.37
CA GLN A 229 3.78 -9.91 10.11
C GLN A 229 4.96 -10.76 9.65
N TYR A 230 6.19 -10.24 9.75
CA TYR A 230 7.38 -11.01 9.42
C TYR A 230 7.54 -12.25 10.31
N LYS A 231 7.33 -12.12 11.63
CA LYS A 231 7.35 -13.26 12.57
C LYS A 231 6.28 -14.29 12.21
N LEU A 232 5.07 -13.84 11.87
CA LEU A 232 3.97 -14.72 11.50
C LEU A 232 4.28 -15.51 10.22
N LEU A 233 4.80 -14.85 9.18
CA LEU A 233 5.23 -15.52 7.94
C LEU A 233 6.36 -16.53 8.19
N LYS A 234 7.33 -16.19 9.05
CA LYS A 234 8.41 -17.11 9.43
C LYS A 234 7.87 -18.34 10.16
N ALA A 235 6.92 -18.15 11.07
CA ALA A 235 6.25 -19.24 11.78
C ALA A 235 5.46 -20.14 10.82
N TYR A 236 4.64 -19.57 9.93
CA TYR A 236 3.90 -20.34 8.92
C TYR A 236 4.83 -21.14 8.01
N ARG A 237 5.95 -20.56 7.55
CA ARG A 237 6.95 -21.30 6.77
C ARG A 237 7.53 -22.48 7.54
N SER A 238 7.81 -22.29 8.84
CA SER A 238 8.31 -23.36 9.70
C SER A 238 7.27 -24.47 9.89
N ILE A 239 6.00 -24.11 10.11
CA ILE A 239 4.89 -25.07 10.25
C ILE A 239 4.70 -25.85 8.95
N ALA A 240 4.69 -25.17 7.80
CA ALA A 240 4.57 -25.81 6.49
C ALA A 240 5.74 -26.78 6.21
N ALA A 241 6.98 -26.38 6.53
CA ALA A 241 8.15 -27.24 6.40
C ALA A 241 8.06 -28.48 7.31
N GLN A 242 7.57 -28.29 8.55
CA GLN A 242 7.36 -29.40 9.49
C GLN A 242 6.25 -30.35 9.00
N GLY A 243 5.14 -29.82 8.48
CA GLY A 243 4.07 -30.60 7.89
C GLY A 243 4.51 -31.42 6.68
N LYS A 244 5.33 -30.83 5.78
CA LYS A 244 5.96 -31.57 4.67
C LYS A 244 6.83 -32.72 5.18
N LYS A 245 7.67 -32.47 6.20
CA LYS A 245 8.53 -33.50 6.82
C LYS A 245 7.70 -34.63 7.44
N GLU A 246 6.66 -34.29 8.20
CA GLU A 246 5.80 -35.28 8.86
C GLU A 246 5.01 -36.11 7.85
N SER A 247 4.48 -35.48 6.80
CA SER A 247 3.83 -36.18 5.69
C SER A 247 4.78 -37.18 5.02
N LEU A 248 6.03 -36.81 4.77
CA LEU A 248 7.04 -37.69 4.19
C LEU A 248 7.35 -38.89 5.11
N ILE A 249 7.55 -38.64 6.42
CA ILE A 249 7.80 -39.70 7.40
C ILE A 249 6.62 -40.68 7.47
N ASN A 250 5.39 -40.18 7.46
CA ASN A 250 4.19 -41.01 7.48
C ASN A 250 4.03 -41.82 6.18
N SER A 251 4.34 -41.24 5.02
CA SER A 251 4.33 -41.94 3.72
C SER A 251 5.33 -43.11 3.73
N ILE A 252 6.58 -42.86 4.10
CA ILE A 252 7.63 -43.89 4.18
C ILE A 252 7.27 -44.96 5.22
N SER A 253 6.81 -44.55 6.42
CA SER A 253 6.41 -45.50 7.47
C SER A 253 5.24 -46.39 7.04
N ASN A 254 4.27 -45.83 6.31
CA ASN A 254 3.16 -46.61 5.75
C ASN A 254 3.63 -47.59 4.67
N ALA A 255 4.60 -47.19 3.83
CA ALA A 255 5.20 -48.09 2.83
C ALA A 255 5.92 -49.27 3.50
N ILE A 256 6.72 -49.00 4.54
CA ILE A 256 7.39 -50.03 5.36
C ILE A 256 6.39 -50.98 6.02
N ARG A 257 5.26 -50.47 6.53
CA ARG A 257 4.23 -51.33 7.16
C ARG A 257 3.46 -52.20 6.16
N ARG A 258 3.39 -51.79 4.89
CA ARG A 258 2.58 -52.48 3.85
C ARG A 258 3.36 -53.53 3.07
N SER A 259 4.69 -53.47 3.06
CA SER A 259 5.56 -54.42 2.36
C SER A 259 6.68 -54.90 3.27
N LEU A 260 7.00 -56.19 3.23
CA LEU A 260 8.18 -56.77 3.88
C LEU A 260 9.35 -56.92 2.88
N ASP A 261 9.15 -56.56 1.62
CA ASP A 261 10.18 -56.61 0.56
C ASP A 261 11.03 -55.33 0.58
N PRO A 262 12.35 -55.43 0.88
CA PRO A 262 13.25 -54.28 0.94
C PRO A 262 13.30 -53.47 -0.36
N ASN A 263 13.19 -54.12 -1.53
CA ASN A 263 13.30 -53.42 -2.81
C ASN A 263 12.09 -52.52 -3.07
N ALA A 264 10.88 -53.01 -2.77
CA ALA A 264 9.65 -52.24 -2.88
C ALA A 264 9.61 -51.05 -1.89
N ILE A 265 10.18 -51.21 -0.69
CA ILE A 265 10.30 -50.12 0.29
C ILE A 265 11.26 -49.04 -0.22
N LEU A 266 12.42 -49.43 -0.77
CA LEU A 266 13.43 -48.51 -1.30
C LEU A 266 12.90 -47.71 -2.48
N GLU A 267 12.15 -48.33 -3.38
CA GLU A 267 11.55 -47.64 -4.53
C GLU A 267 10.58 -46.53 -4.11
N VAL A 268 9.68 -46.82 -3.15
CA VAL A 268 8.76 -45.81 -2.59
C VAL A 268 9.53 -44.71 -1.86
N ALA A 269 10.57 -45.06 -1.08
CA ALA A 269 11.39 -44.08 -0.38
C ALA A 269 12.12 -43.13 -1.36
N VAL A 270 12.73 -43.66 -2.43
CA VAL A 270 13.39 -42.88 -3.49
C VAL A 270 12.39 -41.94 -4.16
N GLN A 271 11.20 -42.44 -4.50
CA GLN A 271 10.19 -41.64 -5.19
C GLN A 271 9.65 -40.50 -4.32
N GLU A 272 9.34 -40.78 -3.06
CA GLU A 272 8.81 -39.79 -2.13
C GLU A 272 9.86 -38.76 -1.69
N LEU A 273 11.12 -39.19 -1.46
CA LEU A 273 12.24 -38.28 -1.22
C LEU A 273 12.54 -37.40 -2.44
N GLY A 274 12.53 -37.98 -3.64
CA GLY A 274 12.75 -37.25 -4.89
C GLY A 274 11.71 -36.15 -5.11
N LYS A 275 10.42 -36.46 -4.89
CA LYS A 275 9.33 -35.46 -4.93
C LYS A 275 9.47 -34.40 -3.84
N ALA A 276 9.73 -34.80 -2.60
CA ALA A 276 9.79 -33.88 -1.46
C ALA A 276 10.95 -32.88 -1.54
N LEU A 277 12.07 -33.30 -2.12
CA LEU A 277 13.27 -32.47 -2.31
C LEU A 277 13.32 -31.78 -3.67
N GLU A 278 12.30 -31.97 -4.52
CA GLU A 278 12.26 -31.47 -5.90
C GLU A 278 13.53 -31.85 -6.69
N ALA A 279 14.11 -33.02 -6.37
CA ALA A 279 15.36 -33.47 -6.94
C ALA A 279 15.11 -34.13 -8.29
N SER A 280 15.89 -33.73 -9.29
CA SER A 280 15.80 -34.31 -10.64
C SER A 280 16.25 -35.77 -10.70
N ARG A 281 17.07 -36.22 -9.74
CA ARG A 281 17.53 -37.61 -9.56
C ARG A 281 17.70 -37.90 -8.07
N CYS A 282 17.25 -39.07 -7.62
CA CYS A 282 17.42 -39.57 -6.26
C CYS A 282 17.90 -41.02 -6.32
N LEU A 283 18.93 -41.35 -5.54
CA LEU A 283 19.56 -42.68 -5.48
C LEU A 283 19.81 -43.00 -4.01
N ILE A 284 19.44 -44.20 -3.58
CA ILE A 284 19.72 -44.74 -2.24
C ILE A 284 20.54 -46.01 -2.46
N TYR A 285 21.71 -46.09 -1.83
CA TYR A 285 22.64 -47.22 -1.87
C TYR A 285 22.54 -48.06 -0.60
#